data_AF-A0A8C1YBI3-F1
#
_entry.id   AF-A0A8C1YBI3-F1
#
_cell.length_a   1.000
_cell.length_b   1.000
_cell.length_c   1.000
_cell.angle_alpha   90.00
_cell.angle_beta   90.00
_cell.angle_gamma   90.00
#
_symmetry.space_group_name_H-M   'P 1'
#
loop_
_entity.id
_entity.type
_entity.pdbx_description
1 polymer ?
#
loop_
_entity_poly.entity_id
_entity_poly.type
_entity_poly.pdbx_seq_one_letter_code
_entity_poly.pdbx_strand_id
1 'polypeptide(L)'
;MSDWKDAFLRTRVIPPHSQTARQAPGSPQALQLVFRQIDGLHVKQSESPASLQYQLRVTLFDSGHQHFFGRTWKSGSHSVSGMQGQSGRVFFNEVVYFHTSLCLSSVVAVVELVSLSTRADGSQDAVGSGFGLLQLFTGRADTIISQGEGRLSLFNGTPRALLHPTLKDPLRTDALRKPRLLKSFLCVLDGLRVALFPSVEVFESNLLQLLNRDCQNTVSY
;
A
#
# COMPACT_ATOMS: atom_id res chain seq x y z
N MET A 1 -25.05 21.32 4.81
CA MET A 1 -24.01 21.33 5.87
C MET A 1 -23.14 20.06 5.89
N SER A 2 -23.26 19.15 4.92
CA SER A 2 -22.46 17.91 4.81
C SER A 2 -21.10 18.13 4.12
N ASP A 3 -21.02 19.11 3.22
CA ASP A 3 -19.85 19.34 2.36
C ASP A 3 -18.56 19.66 3.12
N TRP A 4 -18.64 20.37 4.24
CA TRP A 4 -17.44 20.72 5.01
C TRP A 4 -16.86 19.50 5.73
N LYS A 5 -17.69 18.54 6.19
CA LYS A 5 -17.22 17.30 6.82
C LYS A 5 -16.52 16.44 5.79
N ASP A 6 -17.11 16.29 4.61
CA ASP A 6 -16.52 15.51 3.54
C ASP A 6 -15.29 16.20 2.96
N ALA A 7 -15.28 17.53 2.81
CA ALA A 7 -14.10 18.28 2.39
C ALA A 7 -12.98 18.15 3.43
N PHE A 8 -13.29 18.30 4.71
CA PHE A 8 -12.31 18.17 5.78
C PHE A 8 -11.73 16.75 5.89
N LEU A 9 -12.58 15.72 5.82
CA LEU A 9 -12.14 14.32 5.78
C LEU A 9 -11.29 14.02 4.53
N ARG A 10 -11.61 14.65 3.39
CA ARG A 10 -10.82 14.54 2.15
C ARG A 10 -9.47 15.25 2.21
N THR A 11 -9.31 16.26 3.07
CA THR A 11 -8.15 17.17 3.01
C THR A 11 -7.20 17.07 4.21
N ARG A 12 -7.47 16.21 5.21
CA ARG A 12 -6.51 15.98 6.31
C ARG A 12 -5.30 15.16 5.85
N VAL A 13 -4.28 15.85 5.35
CA VAL A 13 -2.93 15.28 5.22
C VAL A 13 -2.30 15.32 6.61
N ILE A 14 -1.83 14.18 7.10
CA ILE A 14 -1.02 14.16 8.32
C ILE A 14 0.41 14.58 7.92
N PRO A 15 1.02 15.61 8.54
CA PRO A 15 2.37 15.99 8.20
C PRO A 15 3.38 14.91 8.61
N PRO A 16 4.53 14.80 7.91
CA PRO A 16 5.64 13.98 8.38
C PRO A 16 6.15 14.47 9.73
N HIS A 17 6.85 13.60 10.46
CA HIS A 17 7.48 14.00 11.71
C HIS A 17 8.53 15.10 11.45
N SER A 18 8.64 16.06 12.37
CA SER A 18 9.41 17.29 12.15
C SER A 18 10.90 17.04 11.93
N GLN A 19 11.47 16.06 12.62
CA GLN A 19 12.87 15.67 12.44
C GLN A 19 13.10 14.99 11.09
N THR A 20 12.16 14.15 10.65
CA THR A 20 12.17 13.48 9.34
C THR A 20 12.15 14.50 8.21
N ALA A 21 11.28 15.51 8.31
CA ALA A 21 11.20 16.59 7.34
C ALA A 21 12.50 17.41 7.26
N ARG A 22 13.18 17.60 8.39
CA ARG A 22 14.47 18.33 8.46
C ARG A 22 15.65 17.54 7.92
N GLN A 23 15.64 16.22 8.09
CA GLN A 23 16.72 15.32 7.66
C GLN A 23 16.64 14.95 6.18
N ALA A 24 15.48 15.13 5.57
CA ALA A 24 15.24 14.79 4.18
C ALA A 24 16.19 15.57 3.24
N PRO A 25 16.78 14.91 2.21
CA PRO A 25 17.78 15.51 1.32
C PRO A 25 17.25 16.63 0.40
N GLY A 26 15.98 17.01 0.51
CA GLY A 26 15.38 18.15 -0.17
C GLY A 26 14.99 17.89 -1.63
N SER A 27 15.76 17.12 -2.40
CA SER A 27 15.42 16.78 -3.78
C SER A 27 14.26 15.76 -3.84
N PRO A 28 13.14 16.09 -4.49
CA PRO A 28 12.02 15.17 -4.63
C PRO A 28 12.37 14.05 -5.61
N GLN A 29 12.03 12.82 -5.22
CA GLN A 29 12.09 11.65 -6.08
C GLN A 29 10.68 11.21 -6.44
N ALA A 30 10.45 10.90 -7.71
CA ALA A 30 9.19 10.34 -8.18
C ALA A 30 9.22 8.80 -8.13
N LEU A 31 8.09 8.23 -7.73
CA LEU A 31 7.89 6.80 -7.53
C LEU A 31 6.65 6.32 -8.28
N GLN A 32 6.75 5.11 -8.81
CA GLN A 32 5.62 4.32 -9.30
C GLN A 32 5.59 2.98 -8.55
N LEU A 33 4.44 2.66 -7.97
CA LEU A 33 4.16 1.36 -7.37
C LEU A 33 3.11 0.65 -8.22
N VAL A 34 3.40 -0.58 -8.64
CA VAL A 34 2.46 -1.42 -9.39
C VAL A 34 2.06 -2.59 -8.50
N PHE A 35 0.75 -2.77 -8.30
CA PHE A 35 0.16 -3.85 -7.50
C PHE A 35 -0.66 -4.75 -8.41
N ARG A 36 -0.17 -5.98 -8.69
CA ARG A 36 -0.88 -6.90 -9.59
C ARG A 36 -1.90 -7.75 -8.86
N GLN A 37 -1.46 -8.61 -7.95
CA GLN A 37 -2.35 -9.60 -7.35
C GLN A 37 -1.96 -9.96 -5.93
N ILE A 38 -2.94 -10.42 -5.16
CA ILE A 38 -2.71 -11.12 -3.90
C ILE A 38 -3.01 -12.59 -4.09
N ASP A 39 -2.07 -13.43 -3.67
CA ASP A 39 -2.21 -14.88 -3.56
C ASP A 39 -2.35 -15.30 -2.10
N GLY A 40 -2.94 -16.48 -1.84
CA GLY A 40 -2.91 -17.11 -0.52
C GLY A 40 -4.02 -16.68 0.44
N LEU A 41 -5.10 -16.07 -0.07
CA LEU A 41 -6.25 -15.68 0.74
C LEU A 41 -7.06 -16.90 1.18
N HIS A 42 -7.26 -17.04 2.48
CA HIS A 42 -8.11 -18.08 3.04
C HIS A 42 -9.48 -17.47 3.34
N VAL A 43 -10.42 -17.61 2.40
CA VAL A 43 -11.80 -17.16 2.58
C VAL A 43 -12.48 -18.11 3.57
N LYS A 44 -12.99 -17.59 4.68
CA LYS A 44 -13.69 -18.42 5.68
C LYS A 44 -15.05 -18.84 5.09
N GLN A 45 -15.41 -20.12 5.23
CA GLN A 45 -16.67 -20.71 4.71
C GLN A 45 -17.96 -19.99 5.14
N SER A 46 -17.93 -19.17 6.20
CA SER A 46 -19.08 -18.43 6.72
C SER A 46 -19.39 -17.14 5.94
N GLU A 47 -18.44 -16.64 5.14
CA GLU A 47 -18.63 -15.43 4.34
C GLU A 47 -19.17 -15.83 2.97
N SER A 48 -20.36 -15.34 2.61
CA SER A 48 -20.89 -15.52 1.26
C SER A 48 -19.92 -14.87 0.26
N PRO A 49 -19.28 -15.62 -0.65
CA PRO A 49 -18.22 -15.08 -1.52
C PRO A 49 -18.71 -14.00 -2.49
N ALA A 50 -20.03 -13.91 -2.71
CA ALA A 50 -20.64 -12.92 -3.60
C ALA A 50 -20.65 -11.47 -3.04
N SER A 51 -20.53 -11.27 -1.72
CA SER A 51 -20.60 -9.94 -1.09
C SER A 51 -19.27 -9.45 -0.51
N LEU A 52 -18.23 -10.28 -0.56
CA LEU A 52 -16.92 -9.99 0.00
C LEU A 52 -15.98 -9.46 -1.09
N GLN A 53 -15.53 -8.22 -0.92
CA GLN A 53 -14.54 -7.59 -1.79
C GLN A 53 -13.29 -7.23 -1.00
N TYR A 54 -12.21 -6.92 -1.71
CA TYR A 54 -10.93 -6.54 -1.14
C TYR A 54 -10.45 -5.22 -1.73
N GLN A 55 -9.78 -4.43 -0.90
CA GLN A 55 -9.18 -3.15 -1.25
C GLN A 55 -7.75 -3.10 -0.69
N LEU A 56 -6.80 -2.61 -1.49
CA LEU A 56 -5.48 -2.22 -1.02
C LEU A 56 -5.51 -0.80 -0.50
N ARG A 57 -4.80 -0.57 0.61
CA ARG A 57 -4.55 0.77 1.15
C ARG A 57 -3.06 0.97 1.34
N VAL A 58 -2.55 2.09 0.85
CA VAL A 58 -1.12 2.42 0.94
C VAL A 58 -0.97 3.69 1.76
N THR A 59 -0.23 3.61 2.86
CA THR A 59 0.03 4.75 3.76
C THR A 59 1.52 4.85 4.05
N LEU A 60 2.06 6.07 4.13
CA LEU A 60 3.46 6.26 4.50
C LEU A 60 3.64 6.15 6.02
N PHE A 61 4.75 5.55 6.42
CA PHE A 61 5.13 5.36 7.80
C PHE A 61 6.62 5.63 7.97
N ASP A 62 6.97 6.36 9.02
CA ASP A 62 8.34 6.55 9.44
C ASP A 62 8.66 5.59 10.58
N SER A 63 9.47 4.57 10.28
CA SER A 63 9.88 3.56 11.25
C SER A 63 10.80 4.13 12.34
N GLY A 64 11.53 5.22 12.07
CA GLY A 64 12.42 5.85 13.03
C GLY A 64 11.67 6.58 14.14
N HIS A 65 10.47 7.06 13.85
CA HIS A 65 9.63 7.85 14.77
C HIS A 65 8.29 7.18 15.10
N GLN A 66 8.06 5.96 14.59
CA GLN A 66 6.78 5.24 14.69
C GLN A 66 5.57 6.12 14.31
N HIS A 67 5.67 6.84 13.19
CA HIS A 67 4.69 7.87 12.82
C HIS A 67 4.10 7.61 11.45
N PHE A 68 2.77 7.48 11.38
CA PHE A 68 2.04 7.47 10.10
C PHE A 68 1.84 8.89 9.60
N PHE A 69 2.01 9.12 8.31
CA PHE A 69 1.84 10.43 7.71
C PHE A 69 1.36 10.37 6.26
N GLY A 70 1.04 11.54 5.72
CA GLY A 70 0.54 11.72 4.36
C GLY A 70 -0.96 11.43 4.23
N ARG A 71 -1.36 11.04 3.02
CA ARG A 71 -2.69 10.52 2.71
C ARG A 71 -2.61 9.02 2.48
N THR A 72 -3.64 8.30 2.89
CA THR A 72 -3.79 6.89 2.53
C THR A 72 -4.41 6.78 1.14
N TRP A 73 -3.65 6.26 0.18
CA TRP A 73 -4.20 5.86 -1.10
C TRP A 73 -5.03 4.58 -0.94
N LYS A 74 -6.09 4.43 -1.73
CA LYS A 74 -6.99 3.27 -1.72
C LYS A 74 -7.24 2.82 -3.15
N SER A 75 -7.15 1.52 -3.42
CA SER A 75 -7.56 0.93 -4.70
C SER A 75 -9.07 0.93 -4.88
N GLY A 76 -9.52 0.55 -6.08
CA GLY A 76 -10.87 0.02 -6.27
C GLY A 76 -11.16 -1.19 -5.36
N SER A 77 -12.42 -1.61 -5.35
CA SER A 77 -12.85 -2.84 -4.67
C SER A 77 -12.83 -4.00 -5.66
N HIS A 78 -12.16 -5.10 -5.31
CA HIS A 78 -11.96 -6.25 -6.19
C HIS A 78 -12.47 -7.52 -5.53
N SER A 79 -13.18 -8.35 -6.28
CA SER A 79 -13.68 -9.64 -5.79
C SER A 79 -12.56 -10.69 -5.77
N VAL A 80 -12.70 -11.66 -4.87
CA VAL A 80 -11.82 -12.83 -4.85
C VAL A 80 -12.15 -13.76 -6.02
N SER A 81 -11.10 -14.21 -6.69
CA SER A 81 -11.11 -15.24 -7.73
C SER A 81 -10.49 -16.53 -7.19
N GLY A 82 -11.10 -17.68 -7.45
CA GLY A 82 -10.58 -18.97 -6.99
C GLY A 82 -11.66 -20.05 -6.94
N MET A 83 -11.27 -21.30 -7.18
CA MET A 83 -12.17 -22.45 -7.07
C MET A 83 -12.33 -22.87 -5.59
N GLN A 84 -13.48 -23.42 -5.22
CA GLN A 84 -13.71 -23.96 -3.87
C GLN A 84 -12.62 -24.98 -3.51
N GLY A 85 -11.90 -24.76 -2.39
CA GLY A 85 -10.81 -25.62 -1.91
C GLY A 85 -9.39 -25.16 -2.28
N GLN A 86 -9.23 -24.12 -3.10
CA GLN A 86 -7.92 -23.49 -3.40
C GLN A 86 -7.74 -22.21 -2.58
N SER A 87 -6.49 -21.77 -2.40
CA SER A 87 -6.21 -20.44 -1.87
C SER A 87 -6.74 -19.37 -2.83
N GLY A 88 -7.58 -18.46 -2.33
CA GLY A 88 -8.15 -17.38 -3.11
C GLY A 88 -7.08 -16.41 -3.61
N ARG A 89 -7.35 -15.82 -4.77
CA ARG A 89 -6.53 -14.80 -5.42
C ARG A 89 -7.36 -13.55 -5.71
N VAL A 90 -6.80 -12.37 -5.51
CA VAL A 90 -7.44 -11.11 -5.90
C VAL A 90 -6.54 -10.40 -6.90
N PHE A 91 -7.08 -10.01 -8.05
CA PHE A 91 -6.37 -9.20 -9.04
C PHE A 91 -6.74 -7.73 -8.86
N PHE A 92 -5.74 -6.90 -8.59
CA PHE A 92 -5.87 -5.45 -8.47
C PHE A 92 -5.48 -4.76 -9.78
N ASN A 93 -4.29 -5.05 -10.31
CA ASN A 93 -3.71 -4.37 -11.48
C ASN A 93 -3.73 -2.85 -11.35
N GLU A 94 -3.47 -2.36 -10.14
CA GLU A 94 -3.53 -0.95 -9.78
C GLU A 94 -2.12 -0.35 -9.79
N VAL A 95 -2.05 0.94 -10.12
CA VAL A 95 -0.79 1.68 -10.14
C VAL A 95 -0.93 2.95 -9.31
N VAL A 96 0.06 3.20 -8.46
CA VAL A 96 0.13 4.39 -7.61
C VAL A 96 1.35 5.20 -8.00
N TYR A 97 1.12 6.47 -8.26
CA TYR A 97 2.17 7.43 -8.59
C TYR A 97 2.24 8.50 -7.50
N PHE A 98 3.44 8.80 -7.03
CA PHE A 98 3.67 9.93 -6.12
C PHE A 98 5.13 10.36 -6.17
N HIS A 99 5.39 11.58 -5.74
CA HIS A 99 6.76 12.05 -5.48
C HIS A 99 6.89 12.48 -4.03
N THR A 100 8.11 12.42 -3.49
CA THR A 100 8.40 12.87 -2.14
C THR A 100 9.85 13.30 -2.01
N SER A 101 10.12 14.32 -1.20
CA SER A 101 11.48 14.69 -0.80
C SER A 101 12.01 13.88 0.38
N LEU A 102 11.14 13.10 1.04
CA LEU A 102 11.46 12.30 2.23
C LEU A 102 12.15 10.98 1.85
N CYS A 103 13.27 11.07 1.11
CA CYS A 103 14.04 9.94 0.60
C CYS A 103 14.95 9.33 1.69
N LEU A 104 14.35 8.94 2.82
CA LEU A 104 15.05 8.37 3.97
C LEU A 104 14.75 6.87 4.08
N SER A 105 15.73 6.07 4.51
CA SER A 105 15.55 4.62 4.64
C SER A 105 14.54 4.22 5.73
N SER A 106 14.21 5.12 6.66
CA SER A 106 13.16 4.91 7.66
C SER A 106 11.75 5.15 7.11
N VAL A 107 11.63 5.84 5.97
CA VAL A 107 10.36 6.10 5.32
C VAL A 107 9.99 4.90 4.46
N VAL A 108 8.87 4.27 4.82
CA VAL A 108 8.35 3.07 4.15
C VAL A 108 6.88 3.25 3.78
N ALA A 109 6.43 2.51 2.78
CA ALA A 109 5.02 2.35 2.47
C ALA A 109 4.47 1.14 3.22
N VAL A 110 3.39 1.33 3.98
CA VAL A 110 2.61 0.26 4.57
C VAL A 110 1.47 -0.08 3.62
N VAL A 111 1.47 -1.30 3.12
CA VAL A 111 0.42 -1.84 2.25
C VAL A 111 -0.51 -2.68 3.09
N GLU A 112 -1.73 -2.20 3.32
CA GLU A 112 -2.79 -2.89 4.05
C GLU A 112 -3.79 -3.51 3.07
N LEU A 113 -4.12 -4.78 3.28
CA LEU A 113 -5.26 -5.44 2.66
C LEU A 113 -6.48 -5.29 3.55
N VAL A 114 -7.57 -4.80 2.98
CA VAL A 114 -8.83 -4.59 3.69
C VAL A 114 -9.94 -5.40 3.02
N SER A 115 -10.59 -6.26 3.79
CA SER A 115 -11.85 -6.89 3.39
C SER A 115 -13.00 -5.92 3.55
N LEU A 116 -13.83 -5.83 2.52
CA LEU A 116 -15.04 -5.03 2.44
C LEU A 116 -16.24 -5.96 2.38
N SER A 117 -17.17 -5.80 3.32
CA SER A 117 -18.43 -6.55 3.33
C SER A 117 -19.61 -5.60 3.30
N THR A 118 -20.60 -5.94 2.46
CA THR A 118 -21.83 -5.15 2.36
C THR A 118 -22.83 -5.66 3.39
N ARG A 119 -23.33 -4.78 4.24
CA ARG A 119 -24.40 -5.08 5.20
C ARG A 119 -25.77 -5.02 4.53
N ALA A 120 -26.78 -5.61 5.19
CA ALA A 120 -28.16 -5.63 4.71
C ALA A 120 -28.79 -4.23 4.58
N ASP A 121 -28.28 -3.24 5.32
CA ASP A 121 -28.69 -1.83 5.25
C ASP A 121 -28.00 -1.04 4.11
N GLY A 122 -27.16 -1.70 3.31
CA GLY A 122 -26.38 -1.10 2.23
C GLY A 122 -25.08 -0.42 2.69
N SER A 123 -24.79 -0.38 4.00
CA SER A 123 -23.52 0.13 4.51
C SER A 123 -22.37 -0.86 4.27
N GLN A 124 -21.14 -0.34 4.19
CA GLN A 124 -19.94 -1.14 3.95
C GLN A 124 -19.11 -1.25 5.24
N ASP A 125 -18.83 -2.47 5.66
CA ASP A 125 -17.85 -2.75 6.69
C ASP A 125 -16.46 -2.91 6.08
N ALA A 126 -15.46 -2.33 6.74
CA ALA A 126 -14.07 -2.40 6.31
C ALA A 126 -13.19 -2.94 7.44
N VAL A 127 -12.62 -4.12 7.23
CA VAL A 127 -11.79 -4.82 8.22
C VAL A 127 -10.40 -5.10 7.65
N GLY A 128 -9.35 -4.69 8.37
CA GLY A 128 -7.98 -4.97 7.97
C GLY A 128 -7.69 -6.48 8.06
N SER A 129 -7.41 -7.10 6.92
CA SER A 129 -7.15 -8.54 6.79
C SER A 129 -5.66 -8.88 6.86
N GLY A 130 -4.79 -7.91 6.60
CA GLY A 130 -3.35 -8.04 6.76
C GLY A 130 -2.60 -6.81 6.26
N PHE A 131 -1.30 -6.73 6.56
CA PHE A 131 -0.46 -5.64 6.05
C PHE A 131 0.98 -6.05 5.86
N GLY A 132 1.70 -5.36 4.97
CA GLY A 132 3.11 -5.55 4.69
C GLY A 132 3.85 -4.21 4.66
N LEU A 133 5.17 -4.26 4.86
CA LEU A 133 6.07 -3.11 4.84
C LEU A 133 6.89 -3.13 3.56
N LEU A 134 6.71 -2.11 2.73
CA LEU A 134 7.47 -1.89 1.52
C LEU A 134 8.49 -0.78 1.75
N GLN A 135 9.76 -1.15 1.80
CA GLN A 135 10.85 -0.18 1.83
C GLN A 135 10.88 0.56 0.49
N LEU A 136 10.89 1.90 0.52
CA LEU A 136 10.87 2.75 -0.67
C LEU A 136 12.26 3.27 -1.04
N PHE A 137 13.13 3.43 -0.04
CA PHE A 137 14.47 3.96 -0.19
C PHE A 137 15.44 3.06 0.56
N THR A 138 16.52 2.65 -0.11
CA THR A 138 17.65 2.02 0.55
C THR A 138 18.67 3.11 0.84
N GLY A 139 19.26 3.15 2.04
CA GLY A 139 20.20 4.21 2.45
C GLY A 139 21.51 4.28 1.66
N ARG A 140 21.60 3.60 0.52
CA ARG A 140 22.64 3.73 -0.51
C ARG A 140 21.96 4.27 -1.76
N ALA A 141 22.41 5.43 -2.23
CA ALA A 141 21.93 6.13 -3.41
C ALA A 141 21.83 5.26 -4.69
N ASP A 142 22.43 4.06 -4.70
CA ASP A 142 22.55 3.22 -5.89
C ASP A 142 21.80 1.88 -5.82
N THR A 143 21.10 1.54 -4.72
CA THR A 143 20.40 0.25 -4.65
C THR A 143 18.94 0.41 -5.05
N ILE A 144 18.76 0.28 -6.36
CA ILE A 144 17.52 0.00 -7.07
C ILE A 144 16.75 -1.06 -6.25
N ILE A 145 15.60 -0.71 -5.68
CA ILE A 145 14.59 -1.74 -5.41
C ILE A 145 14.28 -2.30 -6.77
N SER A 146 14.65 -3.56 -6.97
CA SER A 146 14.73 -4.27 -8.25
C SER A 146 13.72 -3.73 -9.27
N GLN A 147 14.19 -3.33 -10.47
CA GLN A 147 13.35 -3.15 -11.67
C GLN A 147 12.72 -4.48 -12.14
N GLY A 148 12.27 -5.32 -11.20
CA GLY A 148 11.78 -6.66 -11.38
C GLY A 148 10.54 -6.90 -10.55
N GLU A 149 9.87 -8.00 -10.85
CA GLU A 149 8.63 -8.40 -10.19
C GLU A 149 8.93 -8.94 -8.78
N GLY A 150 8.61 -8.15 -7.76
CA GLY A 150 8.82 -8.46 -6.36
C GLY A 150 7.61 -9.10 -5.70
N ARG A 151 7.83 -9.69 -4.52
CA ARG A 151 6.80 -10.28 -3.67
C ARG A 151 6.84 -9.64 -2.29
N LEU A 152 5.70 -9.20 -1.78
CA LEU A 152 5.57 -8.65 -0.43
C LEU A 152 4.69 -9.59 0.42
N SER A 153 5.29 -10.15 1.48
CA SER A 153 4.54 -10.98 2.45
C SER A 153 3.69 -10.10 3.36
N LEU A 154 2.45 -10.51 3.62
CA LEU A 154 1.56 -9.82 4.54
C LEU A 154 1.55 -10.52 5.91
N PHE A 155 1.48 -9.71 6.96
CA PHE A 155 1.29 -10.12 8.34
C PHE A 155 -0.19 -10.01 8.71
N ASN A 156 -0.69 -10.96 9.51
CA ASN A 156 -2.05 -10.89 10.02
C ASN A 156 -2.23 -9.65 10.88
N GLY A 157 -3.42 -9.06 10.86
CA GLY A 157 -3.79 -7.93 11.71
C GLY A 157 -3.80 -6.60 10.96
N THR A 158 -3.65 -5.51 11.70
CA THR A 158 -3.76 -4.15 11.16
C THR A 158 -2.44 -3.38 11.32
N PRO A 159 -2.16 -2.39 10.46
CA PRO A 159 -1.00 -1.50 10.58
C PRO A 159 -0.83 -0.84 11.95
N ARG A 160 -1.89 -0.77 12.77
CA ARG A 160 -1.84 -0.22 14.14
C ARG A 160 -0.85 -0.96 15.03
N ALA A 161 -0.53 -2.22 14.72
CA ALA A 161 0.51 -2.96 15.42
C ALA A 161 1.90 -2.27 15.36
N LEU A 162 2.15 -1.45 14.33
CA LEU A 162 3.38 -0.67 14.18
C LEU A 162 3.54 0.43 15.23
N LEU A 163 2.45 0.84 15.88
CA LEU A 163 2.43 1.84 16.95
C LEU A 163 2.60 1.21 18.34
N HIS A 164 2.82 -0.10 18.41
CA HIS A 164 2.92 -0.77 19.70
C HIS A 164 4.24 -0.39 20.40
N PRO A 165 4.22 0.04 21.69
CA PRO A 165 5.41 0.56 22.38
C PRO A 165 6.59 -0.42 22.48
N THR A 166 6.34 -1.73 22.39
CA THR A 166 7.40 -2.75 22.46
C THR A 166 8.05 -3.06 21.11
N LEU A 167 7.53 -2.54 20.00
CA LEU A 167 8.04 -2.79 18.66
C LEU A 167 9.21 -1.84 18.34
N LYS A 168 10.44 -2.23 18.69
CA LYS A 168 11.61 -1.34 18.56
C LYS A 168 12.15 -1.17 17.14
N ASP A 169 11.87 -2.10 16.23
CA ASP A 169 12.38 -2.05 14.85
C ASP A 169 11.46 -2.84 13.90
N PRO A 170 10.41 -2.22 13.33
CA PRO A 170 9.45 -2.92 12.49
C PRO A 170 10.03 -3.45 11.18
N LEU A 171 11.17 -2.93 10.73
CA LEU A 171 11.82 -3.34 9.48
C LEU A 171 12.65 -4.61 9.66
N ARG A 172 13.09 -4.90 10.89
CA ARG A 172 13.59 -6.23 11.22
C ARG A 172 12.41 -7.20 11.28
N THR A 173 12.29 -8.07 10.27
CA THR A 173 11.23 -9.07 10.12
C THR A 173 10.98 -9.93 11.37
N ASP A 174 12.01 -10.12 12.21
CA ASP A 174 11.91 -10.85 13.47
C ASP A 174 11.22 -10.07 14.61
N ALA A 175 11.17 -8.74 14.53
CA ALA A 175 10.56 -7.88 15.54
C ALA A 175 9.03 -7.97 15.53
N LEU A 176 8.42 -8.18 14.35
CA LEU A 176 6.98 -8.46 14.23
C LEU A 176 6.62 -9.90 14.65
N ARG A 177 7.63 -10.78 14.78
CA ARG A 177 7.46 -12.22 15.06
C ARG A 177 7.67 -12.60 16.53
N LYS A 178 8.33 -11.79 17.36
CA LYS A 178 8.63 -12.12 18.77
C LYS A 178 7.89 -11.22 19.79
N PRO A 179 7.38 -11.76 20.92
CA PRO A 179 7.25 -13.17 21.24
C PRO A 179 5.99 -13.81 20.63
N ARG A 180 5.16 -13.05 19.88
CA ARG A 180 4.09 -13.46 18.94
C ARG A 180 3.20 -12.24 18.59
N LEU A 181 3.77 -11.10 18.18
CA LEU A 181 2.91 -9.95 17.87
C LEU A 181 2.00 -10.26 16.68
N LEU A 182 2.53 -10.83 15.59
CA LEU A 182 1.74 -11.22 14.43
C LEU A 182 2.27 -12.52 13.80
N LYS A 183 1.36 -13.41 13.38
CA LYS A 183 1.73 -14.56 12.54
C LYS A 183 1.85 -14.07 11.10
N SER A 184 3.00 -14.31 10.44
CA SER A 184 3.06 -14.28 8.98
C SER A 184 2.13 -15.39 8.47
N PHE A 185 1.18 -15.04 7.62
CA PHE A 185 0.31 -16.00 6.94
C PHE A 185 0.71 -16.06 5.47
N LEU A 186 0.30 -17.11 4.77
CA LEU A 186 0.71 -17.41 3.40
C LEU A 186 0.13 -16.44 2.34
N CYS A 187 -0.23 -15.21 2.73
CA CYS A 187 -0.79 -14.20 1.84
C CYS A 187 0.32 -13.29 1.33
N VAL A 188 0.47 -13.27 0.02
CA VAL A 188 1.58 -12.62 -0.66
C VAL A 188 1.03 -11.70 -1.73
N LEU A 189 1.43 -10.44 -1.67
CA LEU A 189 1.25 -9.50 -2.77
C LEU A 189 2.32 -9.81 -3.82
N ASP A 190 1.87 -10.43 -4.91
CA ASP A 190 2.67 -10.87 -6.02
C ASP A 190 2.57 -9.86 -7.17
N GLY A 191 3.62 -9.79 -7.97
CA GLY A 191 3.64 -8.83 -9.06
C GLY A 191 3.93 -7.38 -8.65
N LEU A 192 4.49 -7.16 -7.46
CA LEU A 192 4.82 -5.83 -6.96
C LEU A 192 5.99 -5.26 -7.73
N ARG A 193 5.86 -4.06 -8.31
CA ARG A 193 6.99 -3.34 -8.90
C ARG A 193 7.14 -1.96 -8.27
N VAL A 194 8.37 -1.57 -8.02
CA VAL A 194 8.74 -0.24 -7.53
C VAL A 194 9.68 0.35 -8.55
N ALA A 195 9.31 1.49 -9.13
CA ALA A 195 10.18 2.24 -10.03
C ALA A 195 10.47 3.62 -9.43
N LEU A 196 11.75 3.98 -9.44
CA LEU A 196 12.26 5.29 -9.06
C LEU A 196 12.67 6.02 -10.34
N PHE A 197 12.23 7.26 -10.50
CA PHE A 197 12.57 8.06 -11.66
C PHE A 197 13.74 9.00 -11.34
N PRO A 198 14.60 9.29 -12.33
CA PRO A 198 15.80 10.11 -12.13
C PRO A 198 15.47 11.56 -11.78
N SER A 199 14.32 12.08 -12.24
CA SER A 199 13.80 13.38 -11.85
C SER A 199 12.27 13.41 -11.94
N VAL A 200 11.66 14.41 -11.32
CA VAL A 200 10.21 14.62 -11.38
C VAL A 200 9.78 14.99 -12.80
N GLU A 201 10.56 15.78 -13.53
CA GLU A 201 10.25 16.21 -14.90
C GLU A 201 10.22 15.04 -15.88
N VAL A 202 11.19 14.12 -15.75
CA VAL A 202 11.23 12.88 -16.56
C VAL A 202 10.02 12.01 -16.24
N PHE A 203 9.68 11.90 -14.96
CA PHE A 203 8.50 11.16 -14.52
C PHE A 203 7.20 11.73 -15.09
N GLU A 204 6.98 13.04 -14.97
CA GLU A 204 5.77 13.72 -15.46
C GLU A 204 5.64 13.59 -16.97
N SER A 205 6.76 13.72 -17.70
CA SER A 205 6.79 13.55 -19.16
C SER A 205 6.39 12.13 -19.57
N ASN A 206 6.94 11.12 -18.90
CA ASN A 206 6.60 9.72 -19.16
C ASN A 206 5.14 9.41 -18.81
N LEU A 207 4.65 9.92 -17.67
CA LEU A 207 3.26 9.75 -17.25
C LEU A 207 2.30 10.37 -18.28
N LEU A 208 2.60 11.57 -18.75
CA LEU A 208 1.80 12.25 -19.77
C LEU A 208 1.75 11.46 -21.08
N GLN A 209 2.88 10.89 -21.52
CA GLN A 209 2.93 10.05 -22.70
C GLN A 209 2.09 8.77 -22.53
N LEU A 210 2.14 8.13 -21.37
CA LEU A 210 1.34 6.95 -21.06
C LEU A 210 -0.15 7.27 -21.09
N LEU A 211 -0.57 8.34 -20.42
CA LEU A 211 -1.96 8.79 -20.41
C LEU A 211 -2.46 9.12 -21.82
N ASN A 212 -1.65 9.81 -22.61
CA ASN A 212 -2.00 10.13 -24.00
C ASN A 212 -2.17 8.86 -24.86
N ARG A 213 -1.32 7.84 -24.68
CA ARG A 213 -1.48 6.54 -25.35
C ARG A 213 -2.78 5.85 -24.93
N ASP A 214 -3.10 5.85 -23.64
CA ASP A 214 -4.32 5.22 -23.14
C ASP A 214 -5.58 5.92 -23.67
N CYS A 215 -5.55 7.26 -23.76
CA CYS A 215 -6.60 8.04 -24.43
C CYS A 215 -6.72 7.69 -25.91
N GLN A 216 -5.61 7.51 -26.63
CA GLN A 216 -5.66 7.13 -28.05
C GLN A 216 -6.19 5.71 -28.26
N ASN A 217 -5.88 4.78 -27.34
CA ASN A 217 -6.36 3.41 -27.39
C ASN A 217 -7.87 3.29 -27.08
N THR A 218 -8.49 4.29 -26.46
CA THR A 218 -9.92 4.30 -26.14
C THR A 218 -10.81 4.85 -27.25
N VAL A 219 -10.24 5.45 -28.31
CA VAL A 219 -10.99 6.03 -29.45
C VAL A 219 -11.17 5.03 -30.62
N SER A 220 -10.75 3.78 -30.45
CA SER A 220 -10.93 2.73 -31.47
C SER A 220 -12.20 1.91 -31.21
N TYR A 221 -13.37 2.50 -31.45
CA TYR A 221 -14.65 1.78 -31.59
C TYR A 221 -15.48 2.38 -32.73
#